data_AF-A0A9D4J0D5-F1
#
_entry.id   AF-A0A9D4J0D5-F1
#
_cell.length_a   1.000
_cell.length_b   1.000
_cell.length_c   1.000
_cell.angle_alpha   90.00
_cell.angle_beta   90.00
_cell.angle_gamma   90.00
#
_symmetry.space_group_name_H-M   'P 1'
#
loop_
_entity.id
_entity.type
_entity.pdbx_description
1 polymer ?
#
loop_
_entity_poly.entity_id
_entity_poly.type
_entity_poly.pdbx_seq_one_letter_code
_entity_poly.pdbx_strand_id
1 'polypeptide(L)'
;MLCDVLTGAAGTCIDHRPFQSHFKPYWVSGLREYHKQMRYYRSQWCRAGRPRNKTNTEYMSYRTAKRDFRRAHRKAANWHMMQLNREIDESAEMNTNDFWKQVSTRRMAYNCNKSKSGIKFGEIVHRDQKAIMEQWGFYFERLYPPSSSEHFDDNGVIMCHKTLGNCVRH
;
A
#
# COMPACT_ATOMS: atom_id res chain seq x y z
N MET A 1 -18.18 26.62 -2.82
CA MET A 1 -19.23 25.61 -3.05
C MET A 1 -18.64 24.24 -3.39
N LEU A 2 -18.14 23.97 -4.60
CA LEU A 2 -17.60 22.64 -4.95
C LEU A 2 -16.32 22.27 -4.16
N CYS A 3 -15.43 23.24 -3.95
CA CYS A 3 -14.21 23.04 -3.16
C CYS A 3 -14.53 22.72 -1.69
N ASP A 4 -15.57 23.31 -1.12
CA ASP A 4 -15.93 23.10 0.29
C ASP A 4 -16.53 21.71 0.50
N VAL A 5 -17.32 21.22 -0.47
CA VAL A 5 -17.86 19.84 -0.48
C VAL A 5 -16.73 18.82 -0.60
N LEU A 6 -15.78 19.04 -1.52
CA LEU A 6 -14.63 18.15 -1.68
C LEU A 6 -13.70 18.16 -0.46
N THR A 7 -13.52 19.32 0.18
CA THR A 7 -12.66 19.45 1.37
C THR A 7 -13.35 18.84 2.60
N GLY A 8 -14.68 19.01 2.73
CA GLY A 8 -15.48 18.39 3.78
C GLY A 8 -15.53 16.86 3.67
N ALA A 9 -15.73 16.33 2.46
CA ALA A 9 -15.66 14.90 2.19
C ALA A 9 -14.24 14.35 2.42
N ALA A 10 -13.20 15.06 2.00
CA ALA A 10 -11.82 14.66 2.27
C ALA A 10 -11.53 14.58 3.79
N GLY A 11 -12.10 15.48 4.60
CA GLY A 11 -11.93 15.48 6.06
C GLY A 11 -12.60 14.29 6.77
N THR A 12 -13.65 13.71 6.19
CA THR A 12 -14.35 12.53 6.75
C THR A 12 -13.83 11.20 6.19
N CYS A 13 -13.32 11.20 4.96
CA CYS A 13 -12.88 9.98 4.26
C CYS A 13 -11.40 9.68 4.45
N ILE A 14 -10.55 10.70 4.65
CA ILE A 14 -9.10 10.52 4.73
C ILE A 14 -8.71 10.36 6.19
N ASP A 15 -8.30 9.15 6.54
CA ASP A 15 -7.86 8.82 7.88
C ASP A 15 -6.58 9.59 8.25
N HIS A 16 -6.70 10.57 9.14
CA HIS A 16 -5.62 11.49 9.54
C HIS A 16 -4.66 10.88 10.59
N ARG A 17 -4.44 9.56 10.57
CA ARG A 17 -3.56 8.93 11.56
C ARG A 17 -2.16 9.55 11.54
N PRO A 18 -1.56 9.81 12.72
CA PRO A 18 -0.19 10.27 12.77
C PRO A 18 0.74 9.23 12.13
N PHE A 19 1.85 9.71 11.57
CA PHE A 19 2.88 8.84 11.03
C PHE A 19 3.33 7.84 12.10
N GLN A 20 3.12 6.54 11.83
CA GLN A 20 3.57 5.50 12.74
C GLN A 20 5.00 5.10 12.38
N SER A 21 5.93 5.33 13.31
CA SER A 21 7.37 5.10 13.10
C SER A 21 7.70 3.66 12.72
N HIS A 22 6.92 2.68 13.21
CA HIS A 22 7.13 1.27 12.92
C HIS A 22 6.88 0.90 11.44
N PHE A 23 6.11 1.69 10.68
CA PHE A 23 5.98 1.47 9.23
C PHE A 23 7.20 1.90 8.43
N LYS A 24 8.01 2.83 8.98
CA LYS A 24 9.27 3.29 8.38
C LYS A 24 10.29 3.56 9.48
N PRO A 25 10.87 2.50 10.09
CA PRO A 25 11.80 2.64 11.21
C PRO A 25 13.08 3.39 10.80
N TYR A 26 13.40 3.40 9.50
CA TYR A 26 14.52 4.16 8.92
C TYR A 26 14.26 5.68 8.78
N TRP A 27 13.12 6.20 9.25
CA TRP A 27 12.75 7.61 9.18
C TRP A 27 13.39 8.46 10.31
N VAL A 28 14.72 8.56 10.26
CA VAL A 28 15.57 9.24 11.25
C VAL A 28 15.66 10.76 11.05
N SER A 29 16.27 11.48 12.00
CA SER A 29 16.41 12.95 12.03
C SER A 29 16.97 13.54 10.72
N GLY A 30 18.01 12.93 10.15
CA GLY A 30 18.59 13.38 8.88
C GLY A 30 17.59 13.38 7.72
N LEU A 31 16.75 12.34 7.62
CA LEU A 31 15.72 12.25 6.57
C LEU A 31 14.57 13.24 6.82
N ARG A 32 14.26 13.52 8.09
CA ARG A 32 13.27 14.55 8.47
C ARG A 32 13.72 15.93 8.01
N GLU A 33 15.01 16.26 8.09
CA GLU A 33 15.52 17.55 7.64
C GLU A 33 15.42 17.71 6.12
N TYR A 34 15.86 16.70 5.35
CA TYR A 34 15.67 16.70 3.89
C TYR A 34 14.19 16.82 3.50
N HIS A 35 13.29 16.15 4.24
CA HIS A 35 11.85 16.24 4.01
C HIS A 35 11.32 17.65 4.34
N LYS A 36 11.76 18.26 5.44
CA LYS A 36 11.40 19.63 5.84
C LYS A 36 11.86 20.64 4.78
N GLN A 37 13.10 20.52 4.33
CA GLN A 37 13.67 21.38 3.29
C GLN A 37 12.95 21.21 1.94
N MET A 38 12.64 19.98 1.53
CA MET A 38 11.83 19.73 0.33
C MET A 38 10.44 20.37 0.44
N ARG A 39 9.78 20.26 1.59
CA ARG A 39 8.46 20.89 1.81
C ARG A 39 8.55 22.41 1.78
N TYR A 40 9.60 22.99 2.37
CA TYR A 40 9.87 24.42 2.33
C TYR A 40 9.99 24.93 0.89
N TYR A 41 10.88 24.34 0.07
CA TYR A 41 11.03 24.76 -1.32
C TYR A 41 9.80 24.46 -2.19
N ARG A 42 9.05 23.39 -1.89
CA ARG A 42 7.76 23.14 -2.55
C ARG A 42 6.78 24.29 -2.29
N SER A 43 6.73 24.80 -1.07
CA SER A 43 5.89 25.94 -0.72
C SER A 43 6.30 27.19 -1.50
N GLN A 44 7.60 27.50 -1.57
CA GLN A 44 8.09 28.65 -2.33
C GLN A 44 7.78 28.52 -3.83
N TRP A 45 8.03 27.36 -4.42
CA TRP A 45 7.67 27.08 -5.81
C TRP A 45 6.16 27.20 -6.07
N CYS A 46 5.32 26.78 -5.13
CA CYS A 46 3.87 26.95 -5.24
C CYS A 46 3.45 28.42 -5.16
N ARG A 47 4.06 29.21 -4.26
CA ARG A 47 3.82 30.65 -4.13
C ARG A 47 4.23 31.43 -5.37
N ALA A 48 5.28 30.99 -6.06
CA ALA A 48 5.74 31.57 -7.32
C ALA A 48 4.89 31.20 -8.55
N GLY A 49 3.75 30.49 -8.37
CA GLY A 49 2.88 30.10 -9.48
C GLY A 49 3.26 28.78 -10.18
N ARG A 50 4.09 27.95 -9.54
CA ARG A 50 4.55 26.64 -10.05
C ARG A 50 5.26 26.71 -11.43
N PRO A 51 6.21 27.63 -11.61
CA PRO A 51 6.95 27.77 -12.87
C PRO A 51 7.68 26.47 -13.25
N ARG A 52 7.80 26.18 -14.54
CA ARG A 52 8.47 24.96 -15.06
C ARG A 52 9.76 25.23 -15.84
N ASN A 53 10.10 26.50 -16.04
CA ASN A 53 11.31 26.93 -16.73
C ASN A 53 12.56 26.60 -15.89
N LYS A 54 13.61 26.12 -16.56
CA LYS A 54 14.89 25.76 -15.91
C LYS A 54 15.68 26.99 -15.41
N THR A 55 15.30 28.19 -15.85
CA THR A 55 15.89 29.47 -15.43
C THR A 55 15.30 29.98 -14.12
N ASN A 56 14.14 29.47 -13.68
CA ASN A 56 13.54 29.91 -12.44
C ASN A 56 14.17 29.24 -11.22
N THR A 57 14.60 30.07 -10.28
CA THR A 57 15.30 29.65 -9.07
C THR A 57 14.43 28.77 -8.18
N GLU A 58 13.16 29.13 -7.94
CA GLU A 58 12.26 28.38 -7.05
C GLU A 58 12.00 26.96 -7.55
N TYR A 59 11.80 26.80 -8.87
CA TYR A 59 11.67 25.50 -9.52
C TYR A 59 12.93 24.67 -9.36
N MET A 60 14.11 25.26 -9.61
CA MET A 60 15.40 24.56 -9.53
C MET A 60 15.74 24.16 -8.09
N SER A 61 15.48 25.03 -7.10
CA SER A 61 15.65 24.72 -5.68
C SER A 61 14.73 23.60 -5.23
N TYR A 62 13.44 23.63 -5.59
CA TYR A 62 12.52 22.54 -5.28
C TYR A 62 12.94 21.22 -5.93
N ARG A 63 13.33 21.25 -7.21
CA ARG A 63 13.75 20.06 -7.96
C ARG A 63 15.00 19.43 -7.33
N THR A 64 15.97 20.24 -6.92
CA THR A 64 17.17 19.80 -6.22
C THR A 64 16.84 19.19 -4.87
N ALA A 65 16.10 19.89 -4.01
CA ALA A 65 15.70 19.38 -2.70
C ALA A 65 14.88 18.08 -2.79
N LYS A 66 14.00 17.95 -3.80
CA LYS A 66 13.25 16.72 -4.06
C LYS A 66 14.16 15.56 -4.48
N ARG A 67 15.17 15.82 -5.31
CA ARG A 67 16.16 14.82 -5.71
C ARG A 67 16.98 14.35 -4.50
N ASP A 68 17.43 15.29 -3.68
CA ASP A 68 18.29 15.00 -2.53
C ASP A 68 17.52 14.22 -1.46
N PHE A 69 16.28 14.62 -1.17
CA PHE A 69 15.38 13.82 -0.33
C PHE A 69 15.19 12.40 -0.87
N ARG A 70 14.93 12.21 -2.16
CA ARG A 70 14.78 10.87 -2.76
C ARG A 70 16.05 10.04 -2.67
N ARG A 71 17.22 10.66 -2.81
CA ARG A 71 18.52 9.99 -2.65
C ARG A 71 18.73 9.55 -1.20
N ALA A 72 18.53 10.46 -0.24
CA ALA A 72 18.64 10.16 1.17
C ALA A 72 17.64 9.08 1.62
N HIS A 73 16.38 9.16 1.15
CA HIS A 73 15.34 8.18 1.44
C HIS A 73 15.72 6.79 0.95
N ARG A 74 16.17 6.66 -0.31
CA ARG A 74 16.62 5.37 -0.85
C ARG A 74 17.83 4.84 -0.09
N LYS A 75 18.80 5.69 0.24
CA LYS A 75 19.96 5.29 1.04
C LYS A 75 19.55 4.75 2.41
N ALA A 76 18.67 5.46 3.13
CA ALA A 76 18.19 5.04 4.45
C ALA A 76 17.38 3.73 4.40
N ALA A 77 16.49 3.59 3.41
CA ALA A 77 15.72 2.38 3.21
C ALA A 77 16.63 1.17 2.89
N ASN A 78 17.56 1.34 1.95
CA ASN A 78 18.50 0.28 1.57
C ASN A 78 19.40 -0.11 2.74
N TRP A 79 19.94 0.86 3.47
CA TRP A 79 20.78 0.59 4.63
C TRP A 79 20.01 -0.20 5.69
N HIS A 80 18.75 0.16 5.96
CA HIS A 80 17.92 -0.57 6.90
C HIS A 80 17.63 -2.01 6.44
N MET A 81 17.33 -2.21 5.14
CA MET A 81 17.15 -3.56 4.58
C MET A 81 18.44 -4.39 4.68
N MET A 82 19.60 -3.80 4.39
CA MET A 82 20.89 -4.46 4.57
C MET A 82 21.11 -4.86 6.03
N GLN A 83 20.82 -3.99 7.00
CA GLN A 83 20.96 -4.34 8.42
C GLN A 83 20.03 -5.49 8.82
N LEU A 84 18.79 -5.52 8.33
CA LEU A 84 17.88 -6.63 8.58
C LEU A 84 18.36 -7.94 7.96
N ASN A 85 19.06 -7.90 6.83
CA ASN A 85 19.52 -9.10 6.14
C ASN A 85 20.95 -9.51 6.50
N ARG A 86 21.69 -8.66 7.20
CA ARG A 86 23.10 -8.86 7.53
C ARG A 86 23.40 -10.25 8.10
N GLU A 87 22.65 -10.70 9.10
CA GLU A 87 22.86 -12.02 9.72
C GLU A 87 22.62 -13.17 8.74
N ILE A 88 21.64 -13.03 7.83
CA ILE A 88 21.36 -14.00 6.77
C ILE A 88 22.50 -14.02 5.75
N ASP A 89 22.96 -12.83 5.35
CA ASP A 89 24.05 -12.69 4.38
C ASP A 89 25.35 -13.27 4.94
N GLU A 90 25.69 -12.98 6.19
CA GLU A 90 26.85 -13.56 6.89
C GLU A 90 26.73 -15.09 7.03
N SER A 91 25.52 -15.60 7.34
CA SER A 91 25.29 -17.05 7.46
C SER A 91 25.35 -17.77 6.12
N ALA A 92 24.98 -17.10 5.01
CA ALA A 92 25.06 -17.66 3.67
C ALA A 92 26.50 -17.99 3.26
N GLU A 93 27.48 -17.21 3.74
CA GLU A 93 28.90 -17.40 3.45
C GLU A 93 29.57 -18.44 4.38
N MET A 94 29.12 -18.55 5.63
CA MET A 94 29.77 -19.39 6.65
C MET A 94 29.11 -20.76 6.85
N ASN A 95 27.77 -20.84 6.85
CA ASN A 95 27.05 -22.08 7.16
C ASN A 95 25.68 -22.15 6.47
N THR A 96 25.61 -22.93 5.39
CA THR A 96 24.40 -23.15 4.60
C THR A 96 23.21 -23.65 5.43
N ASN A 97 23.43 -24.45 6.48
CA ASN A 97 22.34 -24.94 7.33
C ASN A 97 21.72 -23.83 8.18
N ASP A 98 22.56 -22.94 8.74
CA ASP A 98 22.08 -21.84 9.56
C ASP A 98 21.39 -20.77 8.72
N PHE A 99 21.87 -20.53 7.49
CA PHE A 99 21.15 -19.74 6.49
C PHE A 99 19.71 -20.27 6.27
N TRP A 100 19.54 -21.55 5.96
CA TRP A 100 18.20 -22.12 5.72
C TRP A 100 17.31 -22.12 6.96
N LYS A 101 17.88 -22.28 8.17
CA LYS A 101 17.13 -22.11 9.43
C LYS A 101 16.62 -20.68 9.60
N GLN A 102 17.46 -19.68 9.35
CA GLN A 102 17.06 -18.27 9.46
C GLN A 102 16.00 -17.90 8.40
N VAL A 103 16.17 -18.34 7.15
CA VAL A 103 15.19 -18.14 6.07
C VAL A 103 13.85 -18.78 6.39
N SER A 104 13.85 -20.05 6.86
CA SER A 104 12.62 -20.76 7.21
C SER A 104 11.90 -20.13 8.40
N THR A 105 12.64 -19.70 9.43
CA THR A 105 12.08 -18.99 10.60
C THR A 105 11.39 -17.68 10.18
N ARG A 106 12.01 -16.88 9.31
CA ARG A 106 11.38 -15.65 8.79
C ARG A 106 10.14 -15.94 7.94
N ARG A 107 10.16 -16.99 7.13
CA ARG A 107 9.00 -17.42 6.34
C ARG A 107 7.83 -17.85 7.25
N MET A 108 8.12 -18.58 8.33
CA MET A 108 7.11 -18.94 9.33
C MET A 108 6.56 -17.72 10.06
N ALA A 109 7.40 -16.77 10.46
CA ALA A 109 6.99 -15.51 11.08
C ALA A 109 6.10 -14.65 10.14
N TYR A 110 6.42 -14.62 8.85
CA TYR A 110 5.59 -13.96 7.84
C TYR A 110 4.24 -14.67 7.67
N ASN A 111 4.24 -16.00 7.63
CA ASN A 111 3.02 -16.79 7.48
C ASN A 111 2.12 -16.73 8.72
N CYS A 112 2.67 -16.67 9.93
CA CYS A 112 1.88 -16.52 11.15
C CYS A 112 1.30 -15.10 11.30
N ASN A 113 1.98 -14.07 10.76
CA ASN A 113 1.46 -12.71 10.68
C ASN A 113 0.44 -12.50 9.54
N LYS A 114 0.41 -13.38 8.53
CA LYS A 114 -0.58 -13.35 7.45
C LYS A 114 -2.00 -13.71 7.91
N SER A 115 -2.15 -14.31 9.09
CA SER A 115 -3.45 -14.80 9.55
C SER A 115 -3.83 -14.21 10.89
N LYS A 116 -4.30 -12.94 10.93
CA LYS A 116 -5.16 -12.43 12.03
C LYS A 116 -6.19 -11.34 11.66
N SER A 117 -6.22 -10.81 10.44
CA SER A 117 -7.30 -9.91 10.01
C SER A 117 -8.44 -10.74 9.43
N GLY A 118 -9.47 -11.00 10.23
CA GLY A 118 -10.70 -11.64 9.75
C GLY A 118 -11.72 -10.60 9.30
N ILE A 119 -12.54 -10.96 8.33
CA ILE A 119 -13.69 -10.13 7.91
C ILE A 119 -14.90 -10.58 8.73
N LYS A 120 -15.56 -9.63 9.38
CA LYS A 120 -16.75 -9.90 10.18
C LYS A 120 -17.99 -9.84 9.29
N PHE A 121 -18.71 -10.95 9.18
CA PHE A 121 -20.02 -11.03 8.57
C PHE A 121 -21.03 -11.36 9.68
N GLY A 122 -21.91 -10.41 10.01
CA GLY A 122 -22.77 -10.51 11.19
C GLY A 122 -21.95 -10.54 12.49
N GLU A 123 -22.10 -11.61 13.29
CA GLU A 123 -21.32 -11.82 14.52
C GLU A 123 -20.08 -12.70 14.32
N ILE A 124 -19.94 -13.35 13.16
CA ILE A 124 -18.90 -14.33 12.90
C ILE A 124 -17.72 -13.68 12.18
N VAL A 125 -16.51 -13.99 12.64
CA VAL A 125 -15.26 -13.52 12.03
C VAL A 125 -14.68 -14.63 11.16
N HIS A 126 -14.72 -14.43 9.85
CA HIS A 126 -14.15 -15.35 8.88
C HIS A 126 -12.70 -14.98 8.57
N ARG A 127 -11.79 -15.95 8.71
CA ARG A 127 -10.35 -15.78 8.42
C ARG A 127 -9.88 -16.64 7.25
N ASP A 128 -10.64 -17.65 6.89
CA ASP A 128 -10.36 -18.53 5.77
C ASP A 128 -10.80 -17.89 4.44
N GLN A 129 -9.98 -18.03 3.40
CA GLN A 129 -10.24 -17.41 2.09
C GLN A 129 -11.52 -17.93 1.45
N LYS A 130 -11.79 -19.24 1.53
CA LYS A 130 -12.98 -19.85 0.95
C LYS A 130 -14.23 -19.36 1.66
N ALA A 131 -14.19 -19.37 3.00
CA ALA A 131 -15.30 -18.86 3.81
C ALA A 131 -15.57 -17.37 3.55
N ILE A 132 -14.54 -16.53 3.36
CA ILE A 132 -14.71 -15.12 3.00
C ILE A 132 -15.39 -14.97 1.63
N MET A 133 -14.97 -15.75 0.62
CA MET A 133 -15.57 -15.69 -0.72
C MET A 133 -17.04 -16.11 -0.72
N GLU A 134 -17.37 -17.18 0.02
CA GLU A 134 -18.77 -17.64 0.17
C GLU A 134 -19.64 -16.57 0.82
N GLN A 135 -19.18 -15.92 1.89
CA GLN A 135 -19.93 -14.84 2.55
C GLN A 135 -20.12 -13.61 1.66
N TRP A 136 -19.14 -13.27 0.83
CA TRP A 136 -19.33 -12.24 -0.20
C TRP A 136 -20.39 -12.63 -1.23
N GLY A 137 -20.42 -13.90 -1.66
CA GLY A 137 -21.47 -14.42 -2.52
C GLY A 137 -22.86 -14.18 -1.95
N PHE A 138 -23.08 -14.62 -0.71
CA PHE A 138 -24.36 -14.40 -0.01
C PHE A 138 -24.70 -12.92 0.18
N TYR A 139 -23.70 -12.08 0.49
CA TYR A 139 -23.91 -10.65 0.65
C TYR A 139 -24.40 -10.00 -0.65
N PHE A 140 -23.77 -10.31 -1.78
CA PHE A 140 -24.16 -9.76 -3.08
C PHE A 140 -25.50 -10.30 -3.58
N GLU A 141 -25.77 -11.60 -3.37
CA GLU A 141 -27.06 -12.20 -3.69
C GLU A 141 -28.21 -11.52 -2.93
N ARG A 142 -27.98 -11.14 -1.67
CA ARG A 142 -28.95 -10.37 -0.88
C ARG A 142 -29.15 -8.94 -1.39
N LEU A 143 -28.08 -8.29 -1.87
CA LEU A 143 -28.16 -6.92 -2.40
C LEU A 143 -28.79 -6.85 -3.79
N TYR A 144 -28.56 -7.88 -4.60
CA TYR A 144 -29.04 -7.97 -5.97
C TYR A 144 -29.70 -9.34 -6.18
N PRO A 145 -30.92 -9.54 -5.67
CA PRO A 145 -31.61 -10.80 -5.83
C PRO A 145 -31.97 -10.95 -7.31
N PRO A 146 -31.46 -11.99 -8.02
CA PRO A 146 -31.72 -12.22 -9.44
C PRO A 146 -33.22 -12.19 -9.78
N SER A 147 -34.05 -12.66 -8.86
CA SER A 147 -35.51 -12.77 -8.98
C SER A 147 -36.28 -11.44 -8.91
N SER A 148 -35.63 -10.32 -8.58
CA SER A 148 -36.30 -9.03 -8.37
C SER A 148 -35.78 -7.90 -9.27
N SER A 149 -34.82 -8.19 -10.14
CA SER A 149 -34.23 -7.23 -11.07
C SER A 149 -34.88 -7.36 -12.45
N GLU A 150 -35.65 -6.34 -12.86
CA GLU A 150 -36.19 -6.17 -14.23
C GLU A 150 -35.11 -6.22 -15.33
N HIS A 151 -33.84 -6.09 -14.96
CA HIS A 151 -32.68 -6.10 -15.85
C HIS A 151 -31.79 -7.35 -15.70
N PHE A 152 -32.23 -8.37 -14.94
CA PHE A 152 -31.50 -9.62 -14.84
C PHE A 152 -31.82 -10.47 -16.07
N ASP A 153 -30.88 -10.53 -17.02
CA ASP A 153 -31.01 -11.40 -18.18
C ASP A 153 -30.32 -12.75 -17.93
N ASP A 154 -31.05 -13.85 -18.08
CA ASP A 154 -30.46 -15.19 -18.02
C ASP A 154 -29.32 -15.37 -19.06
N ASN A 155 -29.32 -14.54 -20.10
CA ASN A 155 -28.26 -14.46 -21.10
C ASN A 155 -26.92 -13.94 -20.54
N GLY A 156 -26.93 -12.99 -19.60
CA GLY A 156 -25.73 -12.45 -18.97
C GLY A 156 -25.02 -13.47 -18.07
N VAL A 157 -25.79 -14.31 -17.38
CA VAL A 157 -25.27 -15.42 -16.55
C VAL A 157 -24.60 -16.48 -17.41
N ILE A 158 -25.23 -16.87 -18.52
CA ILE A 158 -24.67 -17.85 -19.46
C ILE A 158 -23.39 -17.32 -20.12
N MET A 159 -23.35 -16.03 -20.47
CA MET A 159 -22.15 -15.37 -20.99
C MET A 159 -21.02 -15.32 -19.96
N CYS A 160 -21.29 -14.92 -18.71
CA CYS A 160 -20.30 -14.89 -17.64
C CYS A 160 -19.72 -16.29 -17.34
N HIS A 161 -20.56 -17.33 -17.30
CA HIS A 161 -20.09 -18.71 -17.10
C HIS A 161 -19.23 -19.21 -18.27
N LYS A 162 -19.58 -18.91 -19.52
CA LYS A 162 -18.76 -19.26 -20.70
C LYS A 162 -17.43 -18.51 -20.71
N THR A 163 -17.44 -17.24 -20.35
CA THR A 163 -16.23 -16.40 -20.39
C THR A 163 -15.27 -16.76 -19.25
N LEU A 164 -15.78 -16.98 -18.04
CA LEU A 164 -14.97 -17.41 -16.89
C LEU A 164 -14.47 -18.85 -17.04
N GLY A 165 -15.24 -19.75 -17.65
CA GLY A 165 -14.80 -21.12 -17.95
C GLY A 165 -13.61 -21.17 -18.94
N ASN A 166 -13.52 -20.20 -19.84
CA ASN A 166 -12.41 -20.07 -20.79
C ASN A 166 -11.18 -19.39 -20.19
N CYS A 167 -11.34 -18.56 -19.15
CA CYS A 167 -10.22 -17.90 -18.47
C CYS A 167 -9.48 -18.80 -17.47
N VAL A 168 -10.04 -19.96 -17.09
CA VAL A 168 -9.43 -20.90 -16.11
C VAL A 168 -8.74 -22.09 -16.81
N ARG A 169 -8.78 -22.18 -18.15
CA ARG A 169 -7.99 -23.13 -18.93
C ARG A 169 -6.90 -22.44 -19.74
N HIS A 170 -5.91 -21.88 -19.05
CA HIS A 170 -4.53 -21.78 -19.52
C HIS A 170 -3.59 -21.66 -18.33
#